data_AF-A0A0L8GFD0-F1
#
_entry.id   AF-A0A0L8GFD0-F1
#
_cell.length_a   1.000
_cell.length_b   1.000
_cell.length_c   1.000
_cell.angle_alpha   90.00
_cell.angle_beta   90.00
_cell.angle_gamma   90.00
#
_symmetry.space_group_name_H-M   'P 1'
#
loop_
_entity.id
_entity.type
_entity.pdbx_description
1 polymer ?
#
loop_
_entity_poly.entity_id
_entity_poly.type
_entity_poly.pdbx_seq_one_letter_code
_entity_poly.pdbx_strand_id
1 'polypeptide(L)'
;MSSPPKTPVSGATGPQKDSLKGILPKSIQSIKELQEYDMERLFSSASTNWMLSTEEYRLTTSAPLGLIGGSSLLDYRYCVLLLEEDSTIKPLDYREVHQMIRELTNGIYALNQTPSVSLEPNYDQTSSCYLPAAYDNTKVGQLFIEVDYMLKALWHGAYLPKDKRSKFLEKWRANYKANSYGVKNEDKRLIPSEFTGIGMIDLMKDPEISAAFPKSTFDTISSCRTFSVLSDYLSMQMLFSQLSITHHEDLFMIDAAWSISSKVVLSNDKADPETLASLNIYLQQQAEIVSRALEVKANMRRNLIMLKLVSFLTTFFVGMRKRMKIPHKDRLLKPYPVDECRTETDLPPLMLPPECTFSFFKNEGPYFHLHGGK
;
A
#
# COMPACT_ATOMS: atom_id res chain seq x y z
N MET A 1 37.15 42.31 -74.89
CA MET A 1 36.63 42.99 -73.69
C MET A 1 35.12 42.84 -73.67
N SER A 2 34.58 42.03 -72.75
CA SER A 2 33.39 42.36 -71.94
C SER A 2 32.90 41.09 -71.22
N SER A 3 33.03 41.15 -69.90
CA SER A 3 32.86 40.14 -68.86
C SER A 3 31.40 39.66 -68.66
N PRO A 4 31.18 38.57 -67.90
CA PRO A 4 29.88 37.92 -67.73
C PRO A 4 29.02 38.58 -66.63
N PRO A 5 27.69 38.37 -66.60
CA PRO A 5 26.84 38.89 -65.55
C PRO A 5 26.75 37.97 -64.31
N LYS A 6 26.64 38.64 -63.17
CA LYS A 6 26.56 38.12 -61.80
C LYS A 6 25.17 37.56 -61.47
N THR A 7 25.15 36.55 -60.60
CA THR A 7 23.99 36.02 -59.86
C THR A 7 23.35 37.02 -58.89
N PRO A 8 22.06 36.82 -58.54
CA PRO A 8 21.57 37.09 -57.19
C PRO A 8 20.90 35.88 -56.51
N VAL A 9 20.66 36.06 -55.21
CA VAL A 9 20.56 35.11 -54.09
C VAL A 9 19.10 34.69 -53.70
N SER A 10 19.00 33.49 -53.12
CA SER A 10 18.06 32.96 -52.10
C SER A 10 16.64 32.48 -52.45
N GLY A 11 16.38 31.25 -52.01
CA GLY A 11 15.07 30.68 -51.70
C GLY A 11 15.27 29.36 -50.94
N ALA A 12 15.38 29.43 -49.62
CA ALA A 12 15.59 28.27 -48.75
C ALA A 12 14.29 27.45 -48.61
N THR A 13 14.29 26.19 -49.07
CA THR A 13 13.27 25.19 -48.74
C THR A 13 13.75 24.36 -47.55
N GLY A 14 13.09 24.54 -46.40
CA GLY A 14 13.34 23.77 -45.17
C GLY A 14 12.92 22.30 -45.28
N PRO A 15 13.38 21.44 -44.37
CA PRO A 15 13.14 20.01 -44.41
C PRO A 15 11.71 19.64 -43.96
N GLN A 16 11.20 18.56 -44.58
CA GLN A 16 9.91 17.93 -44.38
C GLN A 16 9.57 17.67 -42.90
N LYS A 17 8.32 17.95 -42.54
CA LYS A 17 7.77 17.88 -41.17
C LYS A 17 7.19 16.52 -40.77
N ASP A 18 7.49 15.43 -41.49
CA ASP A 18 6.75 14.16 -41.39
C ASP A 18 7.56 12.92 -40.94
N SER A 19 8.56 13.06 -40.06
CA SER A 19 9.32 11.88 -39.58
C SER A 19 9.40 11.68 -38.06
N LEU A 20 8.73 12.47 -37.23
CA LEU A 20 8.86 12.36 -35.75
C LEU A 20 7.73 11.60 -35.04
N LYS A 21 6.77 11.00 -35.75
CA LYS A 21 5.69 10.21 -35.12
C LYS A 21 6.09 8.78 -34.71
N GLY A 22 7.35 8.38 -34.87
CA GLY A 22 7.78 6.98 -34.76
C GLY A 22 8.53 6.56 -33.49
N ILE A 23 8.84 7.46 -32.54
CA ILE A 23 9.75 7.14 -31.42
C ILE A 23 9.17 7.64 -30.09
N LEU A 24 7.92 7.28 -29.80
CA LEU A 24 7.46 7.25 -28.41
C LEU A 24 7.75 5.84 -27.87
N PRO A 25 8.64 5.66 -26.88
CA PRO A 25 8.86 4.36 -26.29
C PRO A 25 7.53 3.77 -25.79
N LYS A 26 7.33 2.46 -26.01
CA LYS A 26 6.09 1.73 -25.67
C LYS A 26 5.64 1.91 -24.20
N SER A 27 6.52 2.37 -23.32
CA SER A 27 6.21 2.79 -21.96
C SER A 27 5.24 3.97 -21.91
N ILE A 28 5.38 4.96 -22.79
CA ILE A 28 4.55 6.19 -22.80
C ILE A 28 3.15 5.91 -23.34
N GLN A 29 2.99 4.93 -24.24
CA GLN A 29 1.66 4.49 -24.68
C GLN A 29 0.82 3.88 -23.55
N SER A 30 1.47 3.38 -22.48
CA SER A 30 0.79 2.81 -21.31
C SER A 30 0.26 3.87 -20.33
N ILE A 31 0.61 5.15 -20.49
CA ILE A 31 0.32 6.25 -19.54
C ILE A 31 -0.95 7.03 -19.92
N LYS A 32 -1.44 6.87 -21.16
CA LYS A 32 -2.56 7.65 -21.72
C LYS A 32 -3.92 7.44 -21.03
N GLU A 33 -4.02 6.51 -20.08
CA GLU A 33 -5.26 6.15 -19.39
C GLU A 33 -5.44 6.83 -18.02
N LEU A 34 -4.48 7.67 -17.59
CA LEU A 34 -4.52 8.36 -16.30
C LEU A 34 -5.07 9.80 -16.43
N GLN A 35 -5.83 10.26 -15.42
CA GLN A 35 -6.32 11.64 -15.37
C GLN A 35 -5.15 12.63 -15.26
N GLU A 36 -5.32 13.87 -15.73
CA GLU A 36 -4.26 14.88 -15.82
C GLU A 36 -3.56 15.16 -14.48
N TYR A 37 -4.34 15.21 -13.38
CA TYR A 37 -3.81 15.35 -12.02
C TYR A 37 -3.00 14.13 -11.55
N ASP A 38 -3.45 12.92 -11.88
CA ASP A 38 -2.74 11.69 -11.56
C ASP A 38 -1.44 11.59 -12.38
N MET A 39 -1.45 12.10 -13.62
CA MET A 39 -0.26 12.22 -14.45
C MET A 39 0.76 13.18 -13.85
N GLU A 40 0.36 14.35 -13.33
CA GLU A 40 1.28 15.28 -12.67
C GLU A 40 1.94 14.67 -11.43
N ARG A 41 1.17 14.01 -10.55
CA ARG A 41 1.72 13.28 -9.39
C ARG A 41 2.64 12.15 -9.80
N LEU A 42 2.28 11.43 -10.86
CA LEU A 42 3.08 10.34 -11.39
C LEU A 42 4.40 10.86 -11.98
N PHE A 43 4.40 11.93 -12.78
CA PHE A 43 5.63 12.53 -13.30
C PHE A 43 6.48 13.18 -12.22
N SER A 44 5.88 13.80 -11.19
CA SER A 44 6.64 14.38 -10.08
C SER A 44 7.32 13.32 -9.20
N SER A 45 6.75 12.12 -9.14
CA SER A 45 7.29 10.99 -8.36
C SER A 45 8.09 9.98 -9.20
N ALA A 46 8.07 10.11 -10.51
CA ALA A 46 8.82 9.25 -11.43
C ALA A 46 10.26 9.74 -11.54
N SER A 47 11.20 8.99 -10.95
CA SER A 47 12.62 9.17 -11.25
C SER A 47 12.94 8.40 -12.55
N THR A 48 12.58 8.93 -13.71
CA THR A 48 12.98 8.32 -14.99
C THR A 48 14.28 8.94 -15.49
N ASN A 49 15.38 8.20 -15.38
CA ASN A 49 16.62 8.57 -16.06
C ASN A 49 16.62 7.95 -17.46
N TRP A 50 16.44 8.78 -18.48
CA TRP A 50 16.37 8.35 -19.89
C TRP A 50 17.74 8.09 -20.52
N MET A 51 18.82 8.46 -19.84
CA MET A 51 20.17 8.07 -20.19
C MET A 51 20.59 6.92 -19.26
N LEU A 52 20.58 5.70 -19.78
CA LEU A 52 21.10 4.50 -19.12
C LEU A 52 22.61 4.65 -18.88
N SER A 53 22.98 5.42 -17.85
CA SER A 53 24.34 5.48 -17.35
C SER A 53 24.59 4.20 -16.56
N THR A 54 25.68 3.51 -16.87
CA THR A 54 26.22 2.40 -16.07
C THR A 54 26.47 2.77 -14.61
N GLU A 55 26.46 4.07 -14.26
CA GLU A 55 26.61 4.56 -12.89
C GLU A 55 25.30 4.59 -12.10
N GLU A 56 24.14 4.47 -12.74
CA GLU A 56 22.85 4.45 -12.03
C GLU A 56 22.55 3.12 -11.32
N TYR A 57 23.24 2.03 -11.71
CA TYR A 57 23.26 0.79 -10.93
C TYR A 57 23.98 0.96 -9.57
N ARG A 58 24.67 2.10 -9.36
CA ARG A 58 25.25 2.48 -8.06
C ARG A 58 24.35 3.41 -7.26
N LEU A 59 23.33 4.03 -7.86
CA LEU A 59 22.28 4.68 -7.08
C LEU A 59 21.48 3.55 -6.45
N THR A 60 21.66 3.40 -5.15
CA THR A 60 20.90 2.46 -4.36
C THR A 60 19.42 2.82 -4.53
N THR A 61 18.70 2.13 -5.41
CA THR A 61 17.36 1.67 -5.01
C THR A 61 17.59 1.10 -3.64
N SER A 62 17.15 1.80 -2.59
CA SER A 62 17.21 1.25 -1.24
C SER A 62 16.66 -0.15 -1.38
N ALA A 63 17.44 -1.17 -0.98
CA ALA A 63 16.96 -2.53 -1.00
C ALA A 63 15.55 -2.49 -0.38
N PRO A 64 14.52 -3.08 -1.03
CA PRO A 64 13.17 -3.04 -0.51
C PRO A 64 13.21 -3.30 1.00
N LEU A 65 12.67 -2.37 1.78
CA LEU A 65 12.75 -2.43 3.23
C LEU A 65 12.19 -3.80 3.66
N GLY A 66 13.01 -4.62 4.34
CA GLY A 66 12.64 -5.97 4.77
C GLY A 66 13.21 -7.15 3.96
N LEU A 67 14.12 -6.94 3.00
CA LEU A 67 14.78 -8.05 2.30
C LEU A 67 16.05 -8.55 2.98
N ILE A 68 16.05 -9.84 3.33
CA ILE A 68 17.22 -10.63 3.70
C ILE A 68 17.30 -11.79 2.70
N GLY A 69 18.24 -11.76 1.74
CA GLY A 69 18.42 -12.89 0.82
C GLY A 69 19.36 -12.64 -0.36
N GLY A 70 20.50 -13.33 -0.37
CA GLY A 70 21.48 -13.34 -1.46
C GLY A 70 21.09 -14.27 -2.62
N SER A 71 20.01 -13.96 -3.35
CA SER A 71 19.60 -14.80 -4.48
C SER A 71 20.43 -14.53 -5.74
N SER A 72 21.22 -15.51 -6.17
CA SER A 72 21.84 -15.58 -7.50
C SER A 72 20.79 -15.98 -8.54
N LEU A 73 20.06 -15.02 -9.12
CA LEU A 73 18.98 -15.28 -10.08
C LEU A 73 19.46 -15.66 -11.49
N LEU A 74 19.98 -16.86 -11.77
CA LEU A 74 20.51 -17.31 -13.09
C LEU A 74 19.67 -16.90 -14.36
N ASP A 75 20.30 -16.93 -15.54
CA ASP A 75 19.79 -16.37 -16.81
C ASP A 75 18.63 -17.18 -17.45
N TYR A 76 17.45 -17.20 -16.84
CA TYR A 76 16.33 -18.07 -17.28
C TYR A 76 15.39 -17.45 -18.34
N ARG A 77 14.78 -18.32 -19.16
CA ARG A 77 13.74 -17.94 -20.16
C ARG A 77 12.32 -18.12 -19.63
N TYR A 78 12.11 -19.04 -18.69
CA TYR A 78 10.81 -19.32 -18.07
C TYR A 78 10.92 -19.24 -16.56
N CYS A 79 9.78 -18.99 -15.91
CA CYS A 79 9.67 -18.98 -14.45
C CYS A 79 8.32 -19.60 -14.10
N VAL A 80 8.36 -20.77 -13.45
CA VAL A 80 7.17 -21.44 -12.94
C VAL A 80 7.04 -21.12 -11.46
N LEU A 81 5.89 -20.59 -11.06
CA LEU A 81 5.57 -20.22 -9.69
C LEU A 81 4.58 -21.23 -9.11
N LEU A 82 4.97 -21.85 -8.01
CA LEU A 82 4.09 -22.67 -7.18
C LEU A 82 3.70 -21.85 -5.95
N LEU A 83 2.40 -21.75 -5.71
CA LEU A 83 1.83 -21.09 -4.54
C LEU A 83 1.22 -22.15 -3.64
N GLU A 84 1.31 -21.95 -2.34
CA GLU A 84 0.67 -22.80 -1.34
C GLU A 84 -0.85 -22.81 -1.55
N GLU A 85 -1.45 -24.00 -1.53
CA GLU A 85 -2.88 -24.19 -1.66
C GLU A 85 -3.53 -24.21 -0.27
N ASP A 86 -4.36 -23.19 0.01
CA ASP A 86 -5.27 -23.19 1.15
C ASP A 86 -6.67 -23.61 0.68
N SER A 87 -7.08 -24.82 1.05
CA SER A 87 -8.40 -25.40 0.70
C SER A 87 -9.60 -24.62 1.27
N THR A 88 -9.37 -23.72 2.23
CA THR A 88 -10.42 -22.95 2.91
C THR A 88 -10.72 -21.61 2.26
N ILE A 89 -9.93 -21.20 1.25
CA ILE A 89 -10.11 -19.93 0.54
C ILE A 89 -10.56 -20.14 -0.91
N LYS A 90 -11.14 -19.09 -1.50
CA LYS A 90 -11.43 -19.09 -2.93
C LYS A 90 -10.10 -19.12 -3.71
N PRO A 91 -9.98 -19.98 -4.74
CA PRO A 91 -8.81 -20.03 -5.60
C PRO A 91 -8.43 -18.65 -6.16
N LEU A 92 -7.13 -18.45 -6.36
CA LEU A 92 -6.61 -17.23 -6.98
C LEU A 92 -7.05 -17.18 -8.44
N ASP A 93 -7.53 -16.02 -8.88
CA ASP A 93 -7.90 -15.82 -10.28
C ASP A 93 -6.64 -15.49 -11.07
N TYR A 94 -6.39 -16.27 -12.13
CA TYR A 94 -5.27 -16.05 -13.03
C TYR A 94 -5.33 -14.65 -13.67
N ARG A 95 -6.52 -14.08 -13.88
CA ARG A 95 -6.68 -12.71 -14.38
C ARG A 95 -6.14 -11.68 -13.38
N GLU A 96 -6.41 -11.85 -12.09
CA GLU A 96 -5.88 -10.98 -11.02
C GLU A 96 -4.35 -11.08 -10.95
N VAL A 97 -3.80 -12.29 -11.05
CA VAL A 97 -2.33 -12.50 -11.07
C VAL A 97 -1.68 -11.81 -12.26
N HIS A 98 -2.25 -11.95 -13.47
CA HIS A 98 -1.74 -11.26 -14.66
C HIS A 98 -1.83 -9.74 -14.53
N GLN A 99 -2.89 -9.22 -13.90
CA GLN A 99 -3.04 -7.80 -13.62
C GLN A 99 -1.95 -7.32 -12.65
N MET A 100 -1.69 -8.04 -11.55
CA MET A 100 -0.62 -7.69 -10.60
C MET A 100 0.77 -7.73 -11.25
N ILE A 101 1.05 -8.73 -12.09
CA ILE A 101 2.31 -8.80 -12.87
C ILE A 101 2.46 -7.56 -13.75
N ARG A 102 1.39 -7.12 -14.43
CA ARG A 102 1.38 -5.94 -15.28
C ARG A 102 1.66 -4.66 -14.47
N GLU A 103 0.98 -4.49 -13.35
CA GLU A 103 1.11 -3.34 -12.45
C GLU A 103 2.50 -3.24 -11.85
N LEU A 104 3.05 -4.34 -11.32
CA LEU A 104 4.42 -4.41 -10.82
C LEU A 104 5.46 -4.16 -11.93
N THR A 105 5.22 -4.66 -13.14
CA THR A 105 6.09 -4.37 -14.28
C THR A 105 6.11 -2.87 -14.59
N ASN A 106 4.96 -2.21 -14.59
CA ASN A 106 4.89 -0.77 -14.81
C ASN A 106 5.57 0.01 -13.67
N GLY A 107 5.25 -0.30 -12.42
CA GLY A 107 5.83 0.39 -11.27
C GLY A 107 7.33 0.25 -11.18
N ILE A 108 7.86 -0.97 -11.26
CA ILE A 108 9.28 -1.24 -11.07
C ILE A 108 10.12 -0.80 -12.27
N TYR A 109 9.66 -1.03 -13.50
CA TYR A 109 10.48 -0.79 -14.70
C TYR A 109 10.22 0.57 -15.36
N ALA A 110 8.98 1.07 -15.35
CA ALA A 110 8.67 2.34 -15.99
C ALA A 110 8.78 3.52 -15.01
N LEU A 111 8.44 3.31 -13.73
CA LEU A 111 8.34 4.39 -12.74
C LEU A 111 9.38 4.33 -11.63
N ASN A 112 10.17 3.26 -11.56
CA ASN A 112 11.17 3.02 -10.52
C ASN A 112 10.58 3.01 -9.10
N GLN A 113 9.35 2.51 -8.94
CA GLN A 113 8.63 2.45 -7.66
C GLN A 113 8.33 1.00 -7.25
N THR A 114 8.58 0.67 -5.98
CA THR A 114 8.19 -0.59 -5.34
C THR A 114 6.90 -0.40 -4.53
N PRO A 115 6.04 -1.42 -4.42
CA PRO A 115 4.76 -1.27 -3.74
C PRO A 115 4.95 -1.12 -2.22
N SER A 116 4.19 -0.21 -1.63
CA SER A 116 4.10 0.05 -0.19
C SER A 116 2.80 0.82 0.10
N VAL A 117 2.40 0.89 1.37
CA VAL A 117 1.26 1.72 1.81
C VAL A 117 1.55 2.33 3.18
N SER A 118 1.07 3.55 3.39
CA SER A 118 0.86 4.13 4.72
C SER A 118 -0.50 4.80 4.77
N LEU A 119 -1.19 4.75 5.91
CA LEU A 119 -2.46 5.48 6.08
C LEU A 119 -2.27 6.54 7.15
N GLU A 120 -2.13 7.82 6.77
CA GLU A 120 -1.81 8.92 7.69
C GLU A 120 -3.07 9.67 8.16
N PRO A 121 -3.03 10.35 9.32
CA PRO A 121 -4.21 10.98 9.88
C PRO A 121 -4.49 12.35 9.26
N ASN A 122 -5.76 12.69 9.11
CA ASN A 122 -6.22 14.01 8.65
C ASN A 122 -6.87 14.80 9.80
N TYR A 123 -6.92 16.13 9.66
CA TYR A 123 -7.55 17.03 10.65
C TYR A 123 -9.04 16.73 10.90
N ASP A 124 -9.72 16.19 9.89
CA ASP A 124 -11.11 15.76 9.95
C ASP A 124 -11.30 14.35 10.54
N GLN A 125 -10.27 13.76 11.16
CA GLN A 125 -10.25 12.39 11.68
C GLN A 125 -10.34 11.28 10.61
N THR A 126 -10.33 11.63 9.32
CA THR A 126 -10.17 10.62 8.26
C THR A 126 -8.72 10.15 8.19
N SER A 127 -8.45 9.11 7.39
CA SER A 127 -7.08 8.64 7.13
C SER A 127 -6.77 8.66 5.64
N SER A 128 -5.74 9.40 5.24
CA SER A 128 -5.25 9.50 3.87
C SER A 128 -4.44 8.26 3.50
N CYS A 129 -4.73 7.64 2.35
CA CYS A 129 -3.99 6.51 1.82
C CYS A 129 -2.80 6.99 0.98
N TYR A 130 -1.59 6.71 1.45
CA TYR A 130 -0.35 7.00 0.73
C TYR A 130 0.17 5.73 0.07
N LEU A 131 -0.04 5.64 -1.24
CA LEU A 131 0.57 4.67 -2.12
C LEU A 131 1.62 5.37 -3.01
N PRO A 132 2.68 4.67 -3.46
CA PRO A 132 3.46 5.15 -4.59
C PRO A 132 2.55 5.27 -5.81
N ALA A 133 2.71 6.36 -6.58
CA ALA A 133 1.82 6.71 -7.70
C ALA A 133 1.64 5.59 -8.75
N ALA A 134 2.65 4.74 -8.92
CA ALA A 134 2.59 3.56 -9.76
C ALA A 134 1.50 2.55 -9.38
N TYR A 135 1.07 2.59 -8.12
CA TYR A 135 0.11 1.66 -7.54
C TYR A 135 -1.22 2.35 -7.18
N ASP A 136 -1.39 3.62 -7.53
CA ASP A 136 -2.69 4.29 -7.49
C ASP A 136 -3.61 3.68 -8.56
N ASN A 137 -4.86 3.41 -8.18
CA ASN A 137 -5.85 2.76 -9.04
C ASN A 137 -5.37 1.41 -9.64
N THR A 138 -4.67 0.62 -8.82
CA THR A 138 -4.19 -0.72 -9.18
C THR A 138 -4.74 -1.79 -8.26
N LYS A 139 -4.78 -3.05 -8.73
CA LYS A 139 -5.15 -4.20 -7.90
C LYS A 139 -4.15 -4.42 -6.77
N VAL A 140 -2.86 -4.19 -7.02
CA VAL A 140 -1.82 -4.16 -5.98
C VAL A 140 -2.16 -3.10 -4.92
N GLY A 141 -2.43 -1.85 -5.31
CA GLY A 141 -2.80 -0.78 -4.37
C GLY A 141 -4.05 -1.11 -3.53
N GLN A 142 -5.10 -1.65 -4.18
CA GLN A 142 -6.31 -2.09 -3.47
C GLN A 142 -6.01 -3.17 -2.42
N LEU A 143 -5.11 -4.11 -2.74
CA LEU A 143 -4.72 -5.19 -1.86
C LEU A 143 -3.96 -4.67 -0.63
N PHE A 144 -3.00 -3.76 -0.85
CA PHE A 144 -2.26 -3.11 0.24
C PHE A 144 -3.17 -2.33 1.17
N ILE A 145 -4.09 -1.50 0.63
CA ILE A 145 -5.04 -0.74 1.44
C ILE A 145 -5.94 -1.66 2.28
N GLU A 146 -6.48 -2.73 1.69
CA GLU A 146 -7.42 -3.60 2.41
C GLU A 146 -6.75 -4.35 3.57
N VAL A 147 -5.50 -4.79 3.40
CA VAL A 147 -4.76 -5.47 4.47
C VAL A 147 -4.35 -4.49 5.56
N ASP A 148 -3.84 -3.30 5.21
CA ASP A 148 -3.48 -2.28 6.20
C ASP A 148 -4.71 -1.75 6.97
N TYR A 149 -5.84 -1.59 6.27
CA TYR A 149 -7.11 -1.24 6.89
C TYR A 149 -7.56 -2.31 7.89
N MET A 150 -7.51 -3.60 7.53
CA MET A 150 -7.89 -4.67 8.46
C MET A 150 -6.95 -4.75 9.66
N LEU A 151 -5.64 -4.58 9.45
CA LEU A 151 -4.64 -4.51 10.51
C LEU A 151 -5.03 -3.45 11.55
N LYS A 152 -5.33 -2.23 11.08
CA LYS A 152 -5.73 -1.12 11.94
C LYS A 152 -7.13 -1.32 12.52
N ALA A 153 -8.07 -1.89 11.78
CA ALA A 153 -9.39 -2.22 12.28
C ALA A 153 -9.34 -3.20 13.46
N LEU A 154 -8.53 -4.26 13.34
CA LEU A 154 -8.27 -5.22 14.43
C LEU A 154 -7.56 -4.58 15.62
N TRP A 155 -6.66 -3.63 15.36
CA TRP A 155 -5.96 -2.88 16.40
C TRP A 155 -6.91 -1.92 17.16
N HIS A 156 -7.94 -1.39 16.50
CA HIS A 156 -8.91 -0.49 17.11
C HIS A 156 -10.20 -1.16 17.60
N GLY A 157 -10.49 -2.38 17.16
CA GLY A 157 -11.73 -3.10 17.49
C GLY A 157 -12.96 -2.70 16.67
N ALA A 158 -12.83 -1.84 15.66
CA ALA A 158 -13.94 -1.38 14.82
C ALA A 158 -13.61 -1.53 13.33
N TYR A 159 -14.62 -1.87 12.53
CA TYR A 159 -14.48 -2.10 11.09
C TYR A 159 -15.65 -1.51 10.31
N LEU A 160 -15.37 -0.83 9.20
CA LEU A 160 -16.37 -0.42 8.22
C LEU A 160 -16.18 -1.20 6.91
N PRO A 161 -17.22 -1.91 6.41
CA PRO A 161 -17.14 -2.64 5.15
C PRO A 161 -16.79 -1.75 3.96
N LYS A 162 -15.95 -2.27 3.06
CA LYS A 162 -15.42 -1.54 1.90
C LYS A 162 -16.50 -0.88 1.04
N ASP A 163 -17.62 -1.56 0.79
CA ASP A 163 -18.73 -1.03 -0.01
C ASP A 163 -19.48 0.15 0.63
N LYS A 164 -19.25 0.42 1.92
CA LYS A 164 -19.84 1.53 2.67
C LYS A 164 -18.91 2.73 2.83
N ARG A 165 -17.58 2.53 2.71
CA ARG A 165 -16.55 3.53 3.05
C ARG A 165 -16.70 4.82 2.25
N SER A 166 -16.78 4.76 0.92
CA SER A 166 -16.80 5.97 0.07
C SER A 166 -18.03 6.85 0.33
N LYS A 167 -19.22 6.25 0.39
CA LYS A 167 -20.47 6.99 0.66
C LYS A 167 -20.47 7.59 2.07
N PHE A 168 -19.95 6.85 3.04
CA PHE A 168 -19.85 7.35 4.40
C PHE A 168 -18.85 8.50 4.51
N LEU A 169 -17.70 8.42 3.82
CA LEU A 169 -16.70 9.47 3.79
C LEU A 169 -17.26 10.78 3.21
N GLU A 170 -18.03 10.71 2.12
CA GLU A 170 -18.71 11.88 1.54
C GLU A 170 -19.67 12.53 2.56
N LYS A 171 -20.48 11.70 3.23
CA LYS A 171 -21.39 12.16 4.29
C LYS A 171 -20.62 12.76 5.47
N TRP A 172 -19.52 12.14 5.87
CA TRP A 172 -18.65 12.60 6.94
C TRP A 172 -18.13 14.00 6.64
N ARG A 173 -17.54 14.22 5.46
CA ARG A 173 -16.98 15.52 5.06
C ARG A 173 -18.05 16.60 4.86
N ALA A 174 -19.25 16.22 4.40
CA ALA A 174 -20.37 17.17 4.27
C ALA A 174 -20.85 17.70 5.64
N ASN A 175 -20.83 16.85 6.66
CA ASN A 175 -21.33 17.15 8.00
C ASN A 175 -20.24 17.68 8.94
N TYR A 176 -19.05 17.08 8.90
CA TYR A 176 -17.86 17.50 9.62
C TYR A 176 -17.20 18.62 8.81
N LYS A 177 -17.76 19.83 8.87
CA LYS A 177 -17.22 21.05 8.23
C LYS A 177 -15.91 21.49 8.91
N ALA A 178 -14.88 20.65 8.84
CA ALA A 178 -13.50 21.04 9.04
C ALA A 178 -12.96 21.48 7.67
N ASN A 179 -12.51 22.72 7.57
CA ASN A 179 -11.76 23.13 6.38
C ASN A 179 -10.40 22.42 6.38
N SER A 180 -9.79 22.25 5.21
CA SER A 180 -8.41 21.73 5.02
C SER A 180 -7.32 22.58 5.72
N TYR A 181 -7.71 23.59 6.49
CA TYR A 181 -6.87 24.54 7.21
C TYR A 181 -7.06 24.47 8.74
N GLY A 182 -7.74 23.43 9.27
CA GLY A 182 -7.68 23.08 10.69
C GLY A 182 -8.62 23.85 11.63
N VAL A 183 -9.59 24.63 11.13
CA VAL A 183 -10.59 25.27 12.00
C VAL A 183 -11.71 24.29 12.32
N LYS A 184 -11.77 23.85 13.58
CA LYS A 184 -12.86 23.04 14.13
C LYS A 184 -14.10 23.93 14.25
N ASN A 185 -15.10 23.74 13.39
CA ASN A 185 -16.43 24.28 13.68
C ASN A 185 -17.06 23.48 14.83
N GLU A 186 -17.65 24.19 15.78
CA GLU A 186 -18.22 23.62 17.01
C GLU A 186 -19.53 22.85 16.79
N ASP A 187 -20.05 22.79 15.56
CA ASP A 187 -21.24 22.01 15.21
C ASP A 187 -20.93 20.52 15.04
N LYS A 188 -20.58 19.87 16.16
CA LYS A 188 -20.58 18.41 16.28
C LYS A 188 -22.02 17.89 16.24
N ARG A 189 -22.54 17.59 15.04
CA ARG A 189 -23.83 16.90 14.89
C ARG A 189 -23.74 15.69 13.98
N LEU A 190 -22.79 14.81 14.25
CA LEU A 190 -22.93 13.40 13.88
C LEU A 190 -23.23 12.64 15.17
N ILE A 191 -24.33 11.89 15.15
CA ILE A 191 -24.78 11.07 16.28
C ILE A 191 -24.12 9.69 16.15
N PRO A 192 -23.63 9.07 17.24
CA PRO A 192 -23.12 7.69 17.23
C PRO A 192 -24.01 6.68 16.48
N SER A 193 -25.33 6.89 16.47
CA SER A 193 -26.29 6.07 15.72
C SER A 193 -26.07 6.07 14.20
N GLU A 194 -25.39 7.06 13.63
CA GLU A 194 -25.10 7.10 12.20
C GLU A 194 -24.00 6.12 11.80
N PHE A 195 -23.01 5.91 12.67
CA PHE A 195 -21.93 4.95 12.44
C PHE A 195 -22.45 3.52 12.51
N THR A 196 -23.26 3.20 13.51
CA THR A 196 -23.91 1.89 13.60
C THR A 196 -24.94 1.71 12.48
N GLY A 197 -25.71 2.75 12.14
CA GLY A 197 -26.69 2.74 11.06
C GLY A 197 -26.10 2.52 9.66
N ILE A 198 -24.85 2.93 9.40
CA ILE A 198 -24.19 2.70 8.10
C ILE A 198 -23.52 1.33 8.01
N GLY A 199 -23.54 0.55 9.10
CA GLY A 199 -22.98 -0.79 9.16
C GLY A 199 -21.54 -0.83 9.63
N MET A 200 -21.11 0.11 10.48
CA MET A 200 -19.87 -0.07 11.25
C MET A 200 -20.04 -1.22 12.24
N ILE A 201 -19.07 -2.12 12.25
CA ILE A 201 -19.09 -3.37 12.98
C ILE A 201 -18.11 -3.27 14.14
N ASP A 202 -18.57 -3.67 15.33
CA ASP A 202 -17.70 -4.01 16.45
C ASP A 202 -17.08 -5.38 16.18
N LEU A 203 -15.78 -5.44 15.99
CA LEU A 203 -15.08 -6.67 15.64
C LEU A 203 -15.14 -7.72 16.76
N MET A 204 -15.37 -7.31 18.01
CA MET A 204 -15.52 -8.25 19.11
C MET A 204 -16.90 -8.91 19.16
N LYS A 205 -17.88 -8.40 18.42
CA LYS A 205 -19.17 -9.08 18.24
C LYS A 205 -19.07 -10.24 17.25
N ASP A 206 -18.00 -10.30 16.46
CA ASP A 206 -17.72 -11.43 15.58
C ASP A 206 -17.13 -12.59 16.41
N PRO A 207 -17.82 -13.75 16.50
CA PRO A 207 -17.38 -14.85 17.36
C PRO A 207 -16.02 -15.43 16.96
N GLU A 208 -15.70 -15.45 15.65
CA GLU A 208 -14.44 -16.01 15.17
C GLU A 208 -13.27 -15.09 15.52
N ILE A 209 -13.47 -13.78 15.37
CA ILE A 209 -12.48 -12.78 15.73
C ILE A 209 -12.33 -12.76 17.25
N SER A 210 -13.42 -12.65 18.01
CA SER A 210 -13.38 -12.64 19.48
C SER A 210 -12.68 -13.86 20.08
N ALA A 211 -12.76 -15.03 19.44
CA ALA A 211 -12.05 -16.23 19.89
C ALA A 211 -10.52 -16.13 19.74
N ALA A 212 -10.03 -15.31 18.80
CA ALA A 212 -8.60 -15.07 18.61
C ALA A 212 -7.99 -14.11 19.66
N PHE A 213 -8.83 -13.33 20.36
CA PHE A 213 -8.40 -12.41 21.42
C PHE A 213 -8.40 -13.10 22.80
N PRO A 214 -7.28 -13.13 23.53
CA PRO A 214 -7.24 -13.69 24.88
C PRO A 214 -8.08 -12.86 25.86
N LYS A 215 -8.86 -13.53 26.72
CA LYS A 215 -9.63 -12.86 27.79
C LYS A 215 -8.76 -12.17 28.85
N SER A 216 -7.48 -12.53 28.94
CA SER A 216 -6.51 -11.94 29.89
C SER A 216 -5.94 -10.60 29.42
N THR A 217 -6.19 -10.18 28.18
CA THR A 217 -5.63 -8.95 27.60
C THR A 217 -6.30 -7.67 28.12
N PHE A 218 -7.41 -7.81 28.86
CA PHE A 218 -8.27 -6.71 29.27
C PHE A 218 -7.86 -6.01 30.58
N ASP A 219 -6.92 -6.56 31.35
CA ASP A 219 -6.69 -6.14 32.74
C ASP A 219 -5.61 -5.04 32.95
N THR A 220 -4.89 -4.60 31.91
CA THR A 220 -3.78 -3.63 32.08
C THR A 220 -4.20 -2.18 31.81
N ILE A 221 -5.18 -1.67 32.56
CA ILE A 221 -5.75 -0.31 32.43
C ILE A 221 -4.69 0.80 32.59
N SER A 222 -3.62 0.56 33.36
CA SER A 222 -2.49 1.49 33.52
C SER A 222 -1.68 1.66 32.24
N SER A 223 -1.37 0.56 31.56
CA SER A 223 -0.65 0.57 30.28
C SER A 223 -1.45 1.26 29.17
N CYS A 224 -2.78 1.12 29.14
CA CYS A 224 -3.62 1.76 28.12
C CYS A 224 -3.59 3.30 28.16
N ARG A 225 -3.47 3.92 29.35
CA ARG A 225 -3.41 5.39 29.47
C ARG A 225 -2.08 5.94 28.98
N THR A 226 -0.97 5.36 29.44
CA THR A 226 0.38 5.74 28.99
C THR A 226 0.55 5.50 27.50
N PHE A 227 -0.01 4.40 26.98
CA PHE A 227 -0.04 4.08 25.56
C PHE A 227 -0.81 5.12 24.73
N SER A 228 -1.97 5.57 25.21
CA SER A 228 -2.79 6.56 24.49
C SER A 228 -2.14 7.94 24.44
N VAL A 229 -1.32 8.30 25.43
CA VAL A 229 -0.54 9.56 25.43
C VAL A 229 0.65 9.48 24.48
N LEU A 230 1.18 8.28 24.25
CA LEU A 230 2.38 8.06 23.45
C LEU A 230 2.07 7.54 22.04
N SER A 231 0.79 7.47 21.63
CA SER A 231 0.35 6.85 20.38
C SER A 231 1.06 7.39 19.14
N ASP A 232 1.34 8.70 19.11
CA ASP A 232 2.06 9.36 18.02
C ASP A 232 3.50 8.85 17.81
N TYR A 233 4.06 8.23 18.84
CA TYR A 233 5.41 7.68 18.84
C TYR A 233 5.42 6.16 18.67
N LEU A 234 4.26 5.54 18.46
CA LEU A 234 4.14 4.10 18.24
C LEU A 234 3.85 3.84 16.77
N SER A 235 4.51 2.82 16.23
CA SER A 235 4.26 2.37 14.87
C SER A 235 4.14 0.85 14.87
N MET A 236 3.10 0.35 14.22
CA MET A 236 2.97 -1.06 13.88
C MET A 236 3.19 -1.21 12.38
N GLN A 237 4.10 -2.09 12.00
CA GLN A 237 4.54 -2.28 10.62
C GLN A 237 4.45 -3.75 10.26
N MET A 238 3.76 -4.04 9.16
CA MET A 238 3.70 -5.36 8.58
C MET A 238 4.76 -5.49 7.48
N LEU A 239 5.53 -6.58 7.52
CA LEU A 239 6.59 -6.86 6.56
C LEU A 239 6.36 -8.23 5.94
N PHE A 240 6.62 -8.34 4.63
CA PHE A 240 6.63 -9.61 3.92
C PHE A 240 8.07 -9.96 3.56
N SER A 241 8.48 -11.18 3.88
CA SER A 241 9.83 -11.67 3.65
C SER A 241 9.82 -13.03 2.96
N GLN A 242 10.94 -13.37 2.34
CA GLN A 242 11.15 -14.69 1.74
C GLN A 242 12.08 -15.48 2.67
N LEU A 243 11.54 -16.51 3.32
CA LEU A 243 12.28 -17.38 4.24
C LEU A 243 13.29 -18.24 3.48
N SER A 244 12.85 -18.81 2.35
CA SER A 244 13.73 -19.56 1.46
C SER A 244 13.29 -19.41 0.01
N ILE A 245 14.26 -19.44 -0.89
CA ILE A 245 14.05 -19.51 -2.33
C ILE A 245 14.89 -20.67 -2.82
N THR A 246 14.24 -21.80 -3.10
CA THR A 246 14.88 -22.95 -3.73
C THR A 246 14.51 -22.98 -5.20
N HIS A 247 15.40 -23.53 -6.02
CA HIS A 247 15.18 -23.62 -7.46
C HIS A 247 15.66 -24.96 -7.99
N HIS A 248 14.97 -25.44 -9.01
CA HIS A 248 15.36 -26.59 -9.81
C HIS A 248 14.96 -26.33 -11.26
N GLU A 249 15.94 -26.19 -12.15
CA GLU A 249 15.71 -25.76 -13.55
C GLU A 249 14.96 -24.43 -13.64
N ASP A 250 13.81 -24.37 -14.33
CA ASP A 250 12.95 -23.19 -14.48
C ASP A 250 11.87 -23.08 -13.37
N LEU A 251 11.94 -23.94 -12.34
CA LEU A 251 10.99 -23.98 -11.22
C LEU A 251 11.55 -23.20 -10.03
N PHE A 252 10.77 -22.23 -9.55
CA PHE A 252 11.03 -21.53 -8.29
C PHE A 252 10.08 -22.02 -7.22
N MET A 253 10.65 -22.46 -6.11
CA MET A 253 9.92 -22.78 -4.89
C MET A 253 10.24 -21.70 -3.87
N ILE A 254 9.19 -21.02 -3.41
CA ILE A 254 9.31 -19.84 -2.58
C ILE A 254 8.55 -20.10 -1.29
N ASP A 255 9.26 -19.98 -0.18
CA ASP A 255 8.67 -19.97 1.13
C ASP A 255 8.58 -18.52 1.61
N ALA A 256 7.36 -17.97 1.57
CA ALA A 256 7.07 -16.58 1.90
C ALA A 256 6.38 -16.49 3.25
N ALA A 257 6.88 -15.59 4.10
CA ALA A 257 6.31 -15.28 5.39
C ALA A 257 5.96 -13.80 5.49
N TRP A 258 5.16 -13.50 6.50
CA TRP A 258 4.89 -12.13 6.90
C TRP A 258 5.00 -12.03 8.41
N SER A 259 5.32 -10.84 8.90
CA SER A 259 5.40 -10.55 10.32
C SER A 259 4.89 -9.15 10.61
N ILE A 260 4.36 -8.96 11.81
CA ILE A 260 4.01 -7.64 12.34
C ILE A 260 5.08 -7.28 13.37
N SER A 261 5.69 -6.13 13.18
CA SER A 261 6.67 -5.56 14.10
C SER A 261 6.12 -4.26 14.68
N SER A 262 6.40 -4.01 15.96
CA SER A 262 6.09 -2.76 16.62
C SER A 262 7.37 -1.99 16.89
N LYS A 263 7.35 -0.69 16.64
CA LYS A 263 8.46 0.21 16.93
C LYS A 263 7.98 1.39 17.76
N VAL A 264 8.70 1.67 18.83
CA VAL A 264 8.57 2.91 19.61
C VAL A 264 9.62 3.89 19.09
N VAL A 265 9.17 5.01 18.53
CA VAL A 265 10.02 6.11 18.04
C VAL A 265 10.01 7.23 19.07
N LEU A 266 10.51 6.96 20.27
CA LEU A 266 10.71 7.97 21.31
C LEU A 266 12.20 8.36 21.37
N SER A 267 12.46 9.67 21.46
CA SER A 267 13.78 10.15 21.87
C SER A 267 14.00 9.75 23.34
N ASN A 268 15.18 9.23 23.69
CA ASN A 268 15.52 8.74 25.03
C ASN A 268 15.29 9.77 26.16
N ASP A 269 15.11 11.05 25.84
CA ASP A 269 14.85 12.13 26.80
C ASP A 269 13.39 12.23 27.28
N LYS A 270 12.44 11.52 26.64
CA LYS A 270 10.98 11.69 26.90
C LYS A 270 10.34 10.61 27.77
N ALA A 271 11.00 9.49 28.03
CA ALA A 271 10.46 8.40 28.82
C ALA A 271 11.57 7.64 29.55
N ASP A 272 11.28 7.21 30.77
CA ASP A 272 12.20 6.37 31.54
C ASP A 272 12.34 4.97 30.88
N PRO A 273 13.50 4.29 31.06
CA PRO A 273 13.75 3.00 30.44
C PRO A 273 12.74 1.90 30.83
N GLU A 274 12.16 1.98 32.03
CA GLU A 274 11.20 1.00 32.54
C GLU A 274 9.83 1.14 31.86
N THR A 275 9.37 2.38 31.64
CA THR A 275 8.19 2.70 30.84
C THR A 275 8.37 2.25 29.38
N LEU A 276 9.55 2.50 28.78
CA LEU A 276 9.85 2.06 27.41
C LEU A 276 9.85 0.53 27.29
N ALA A 277 10.44 -0.19 28.26
CA ALA A 277 10.44 -1.65 28.26
C ALA A 277 9.00 -2.20 28.39
N SER A 278 8.22 -1.66 29.33
CA SER A 278 6.82 -2.05 29.53
C SER A 278 5.94 -1.79 28.29
N LEU A 279 6.17 -0.65 27.63
CA LEU A 279 5.46 -0.26 26.41
C LEU A 279 5.80 -1.19 25.23
N ASN A 280 7.08 -1.56 25.09
CA ASN A 280 7.50 -2.51 24.06
C ASN A 280 6.89 -3.90 24.28
N ILE A 281 6.86 -4.40 25.52
CA ILE A 281 6.21 -5.68 25.85
C ILE A 281 4.72 -5.63 25.51
N TYR A 282 4.04 -4.53 25.89
CA TYR A 282 2.63 -4.35 25.59
C TYR A 282 2.36 -4.31 24.08
N LEU A 283 3.13 -3.53 23.32
CA LEU A 283 3.03 -3.47 21.86
C LEU A 283 3.29 -4.81 21.16
N GLN A 284 4.27 -5.58 21.63
CA GLN A 284 4.54 -6.92 21.10
C GLN A 284 3.35 -7.86 21.32
N GLN A 285 2.75 -7.84 22.52
CA GLN A 285 1.54 -8.62 22.79
C GLN A 285 0.37 -8.22 21.88
N GLN A 286 0.19 -6.92 21.61
CA GLN A 286 -0.81 -6.45 20.66
C GLN A 286 -0.54 -6.97 19.24
N ALA A 287 0.71 -6.86 18.77
CA ALA A 287 1.11 -7.33 17.45
C ALA A 287 0.85 -8.84 17.27
N GLU A 288 1.13 -9.65 18.28
CA GLU A 288 0.85 -11.10 18.27
C GLU A 288 -0.65 -11.41 18.22
N ILE A 289 -1.47 -10.65 18.94
CA ILE A 289 -2.92 -10.83 18.94
C ILE A 289 -3.50 -10.42 17.58
N VAL A 290 -3.13 -9.25 17.07
CA VAL A 290 -3.58 -8.76 15.76
C VAL A 290 -3.14 -9.71 14.65
N SER A 291 -1.91 -10.23 14.71
CA SER A 291 -1.39 -11.25 13.78
C SER A 291 -2.30 -12.48 13.70
N ARG A 292 -2.65 -13.06 14.84
CA ARG A 292 -3.55 -14.23 14.90
C ARG A 292 -4.95 -13.91 14.38
N ALA A 293 -5.47 -12.74 14.70
CA ALA A 293 -6.81 -12.32 14.28
C ALA A 293 -6.89 -12.04 12.76
N LEU A 294 -5.79 -11.62 12.13
CA LEU A 294 -5.73 -11.29 10.70
C LEU A 294 -6.02 -12.52 9.82
N GLU A 295 -5.60 -13.72 10.25
CA GLU A 295 -5.81 -14.96 9.49
C GLU A 295 -7.17 -15.62 9.73
N VAL A 296 -8.02 -15.07 10.60
CA VAL A 296 -9.31 -15.69 10.95
C VAL A 296 -10.25 -15.74 9.74
N LYS A 297 -10.33 -14.64 8.98
CA LYS A 297 -11.26 -14.53 7.85
C LYS A 297 -10.65 -15.03 6.56
N ALA A 298 -11.39 -15.86 5.82
CA ALA A 298 -10.94 -16.48 4.57
C ALA A 298 -10.56 -15.46 3.48
N ASN A 299 -11.29 -14.34 3.39
CA ASN A 299 -10.94 -13.26 2.48
C ASN A 299 -9.59 -12.63 2.81
N MET A 300 -9.26 -12.49 4.10
CA MET A 300 -8.00 -11.92 4.56
C MET A 300 -6.85 -12.90 4.32
N ARG A 301 -7.03 -14.20 4.61
CA ARG A 301 -6.05 -15.24 4.23
C ARG A 301 -5.73 -15.20 2.73
N ARG A 302 -6.77 -15.10 1.89
CA ARG A 302 -6.58 -14.94 0.43
C ARG A 302 -5.76 -13.70 0.09
N ASN A 303 -6.03 -12.56 0.73
CA ASN A 303 -5.27 -11.33 0.53
C ASN A 303 -3.80 -11.48 0.96
N LEU A 304 -3.54 -12.14 2.09
CA LEU A 304 -2.20 -12.43 2.57
C LEU A 304 -1.41 -13.30 1.59
N ILE A 305 -2.03 -14.33 1.00
CA ILE A 305 -1.40 -15.16 -0.04
C ILE A 305 -1.09 -14.33 -1.29
N MET A 306 -2.00 -13.44 -1.70
CA MET A 306 -1.71 -12.53 -2.82
C MET A 306 -0.56 -11.56 -2.50
N LEU A 307 -0.44 -11.07 -1.27
CA LEU A 307 0.69 -10.23 -0.86
C LEU A 307 2.01 -11.02 -0.78
N LYS A 308 1.98 -12.29 -0.36
CA LYS A 308 3.15 -13.19 -0.46
C LYS A 308 3.64 -13.28 -1.91
N LEU A 309 2.73 -13.46 -2.86
CA LEU A 309 3.04 -13.45 -4.30
C LEU A 309 3.60 -12.08 -4.75
N VAL A 310 2.97 -10.98 -4.36
CA VAL A 310 3.43 -9.63 -4.71
C VAL A 310 4.84 -9.34 -4.16
N SER A 311 5.12 -9.76 -2.92
CA SER A 311 6.44 -9.62 -2.29
C SER A 311 7.50 -10.39 -3.08
N PHE A 312 7.19 -11.64 -3.48
CA PHE A 312 8.08 -12.42 -4.32
C PHE A 312 8.31 -11.75 -5.68
N LEU A 313 7.23 -11.41 -6.40
CA LEU A 313 7.29 -10.82 -7.74
C LEU A 313 8.06 -9.49 -7.73
N THR A 314 7.89 -8.67 -6.70
CA THR A 314 8.65 -7.43 -6.51
C THR A 314 10.14 -7.73 -6.45
N THR A 315 10.55 -8.68 -5.61
CA THR A 315 11.96 -9.08 -5.45
C THR A 315 12.52 -9.66 -6.75
N PHE A 316 11.75 -10.54 -7.39
CA PHE A 316 12.10 -11.17 -8.66
C PHE A 316 12.28 -10.13 -9.77
N PHE A 317 11.34 -9.20 -9.94
CA PHE A 317 11.41 -8.14 -10.96
C PHE A 317 12.54 -7.15 -10.70
N VAL A 318 12.81 -6.77 -9.46
CA VAL A 318 13.99 -5.96 -9.12
C VAL A 318 15.28 -6.69 -9.50
N GLY A 319 15.36 -8.00 -9.22
CA GLY A 319 16.49 -8.83 -9.61
C GLY A 319 16.65 -9.01 -11.12
N MET A 320 15.55 -9.17 -11.85
CA MET A 320 15.53 -9.30 -13.31
C MET A 320 15.85 -7.97 -14.02
N ARG A 321 15.42 -6.85 -13.44
CA ARG A 321 15.79 -5.50 -13.92
C ARG A 321 17.29 -5.27 -13.89
N LYS A 322 17.99 -5.72 -12.84
CA LYS A 322 19.48 -5.68 -12.78
C LYS A 322 20.15 -6.46 -13.91
N ARG A 323 19.42 -7.38 -14.56
CA ARG A 323 19.87 -8.20 -15.69
C ARG A 323 19.29 -7.76 -17.02
N MET A 324 18.67 -6.57 -17.08
CA MET A 324 18.06 -6.01 -18.29
C MET A 324 16.94 -6.88 -18.89
N LYS A 325 16.29 -7.70 -18.06
CA LYS A 325 15.14 -8.51 -18.46
C LYS A 325 13.84 -7.87 -18.00
N ILE A 326 12.92 -7.69 -18.94
CA ILE A 326 11.62 -7.06 -18.71
C ILE A 326 10.51 -8.05 -19.11
N PRO A 327 9.50 -8.28 -18.27
CA PRO A 327 8.33 -9.07 -18.63
C PRO A 327 7.62 -8.54 -19.89
N HIS A 328 7.31 -9.44 -20.83
CA HIS A 328 6.57 -9.10 -22.04
C HIS A 328 5.07 -8.93 -21.77
N LYS A 329 4.64 -7.68 -21.49
CA LYS A 329 3.24 -7.33 -21.16
C LYS A 329 2.20 -7.74 -22.22
N ASP A 330 2.61 -7.85 -23.49
CA ASP A 330 1.74 -8.20 -24.62
C ASP A 330 1.29 -9.68 -24.58
N ARG A 331 2.00 -10.51 -23.80
CA ARG A 331 1.64 -11.93 -23.59
C ARG A 331 0.73 -12.14 -22.37
N LEU A 332 0.46 -11.09 -21.61
CA LEU A 332 -0.47 -11.14 -20.49
C LEU A 332 -1.90 -10.96 -21.00
N LEU A 333 -2.86 -11.44 -20.20
CA LEU A 333 -4.27 -11.20 -20.45
C LEU A 333 -4.60 -9.71 -20.49
N LYS A 334 -5.76 -9.39 -21.08
CA LYS A 334 -6.25 -8.01 -21.17
C LYS A 334 -6.27 -7.37 -19.78
N PRO A 335 -5.83 -6.11 -19.66
CA PRO A 335 -5.87 -5.39 -18.40
C PRO A 335 -7.32 -5.25 -17.92
N TYR A 336 -7.45 -5.09 -16.61
CA TYR A 336 -8.72 -4.76 -15.99
C TYR A 336 -9.16 -3.34 -16.38
N PRO A 337 -10.46 -3.06 -16.46
CA PRO A 337 -10.96 -1.69 -16.56
C PRO A 337 -10.49 -0.86 -15.37
N VAL A 338 -10.20 0.43 -15.62
CA VAL A 338 -9.74 1.37 -14.57
C VAL A 338 -10.71 1.42 -13.39
N ASP A 339 -12.01 1.38 -13.64
CA ASP A 339 -13.04 1.39 -12.60
C ASP A 339 -12.98 0.20 -11.64
N GLU A 340 -12.51 -0.97 -12.10
CA GLU A 340 -12.36 -2.16 -11.25
C GLU A 340 -11.11 -2.10 -10.36
N CYS A 341 -10.13 -1.28 -10.73
CA CYS A 341 -8.87 -1.12 -10.02
C CYS A 341 -8.81 0.14 -9.16
N ARG A 342 -9.86 0.97 -9.13
CA ARG A 342 -9.90 2.22 -8.35
C ARG A 342 -9.52 2.00 -6.88
N THR A 343 -8.56 2.77 -6.38
CA THR A 343 -8.11 2.72 -4.98
C THR A 343 -8.86 3.73 -4.13
N GLU A 344 -8.93 3.47 -2.83
CA GLU A 344 -9.46 4.43 -1.86
C GLU A 344 -8.34 5.45 -1.58
N THR A 345 -8.59 6.74 -1.82
CA THR A 345 -7.62 7.81 -1.50
C THR A 345 -7.65 8.18 -0.02
N ASP A 346 -8.82 8.04 0.59
CA ASP A 346 -9.10 8.41 1.96
C ASP A 346 -10.05 7.37 2.57
N LEU A 347 -9.89 7.13 3.87
CA LEU A 347 -10.69 6.21 4.65
C LEU A 347 -11.44 6.99 5.74
N PRO A 348 -12.71 6.65 6.00
CA PRO A 348 -13.50 7.36 7.00
C PRO A 348 -12.99 7.09 8.43
N PRO A 349 -13.28 7.98 9.38
CA PRO A 349 -13.01 7.73 10.79
C PRO A 349 -13.76 6.50 11.28
N LEU A 350 -13.27 5.95 12.39
CA LEU A 350 -13.93 4.91 13.16
C LEU A 350 -14.47 5.47 14.48
N MET A 351 -15.38 4.70 15.07
CA MET A 351 -15.91 4.92 16.41
C MET A 351 -15.99 3.56 17.11
N LEU A 352 -15.74 3.54 18.41
CA LEU A 352 -16.06 2.38 19.23
C LEU A 352 -17.49 2.52 19.73
N PRO A 353 -18.37 1.54 19.49
CA PRO A 353 -19.69 1.54 20.10
C PRO A 353 -19.57 1.60 21.63
N PRO A 354 -20.50 2.25 22.36
CA PRO A 354 -20.48 2.30 23.82
C PRO A 354 -20.47 0.92 24.49
N GLU A 355 -20.98 -0.08 23.78
CA GLU A 355 -21.05 -1.50 24.20
C GLU A 355 -19.76 -2.27 23.94
N CYS A 356 -18.80 -1.68 23.21
CA CYS A 356 -17.56 -2.35 22.86
C CYS A 356 -16.70 -2.53 24.11
N THR A 357 -16.40 -3.78 24.43
CA THR A 357 -15.64 -4.15 25.63
C THR A 357 -14.13 -4.12 25.42
N PHE A 358 -13.66 -3.88 24.18
CA PHE A 358 -12.26 -4.04 23.81
C PHE A 358 -11.74 -2.88 22.97
N SER A 359 -10.63 -2.30 23.40
CA SER A 359 -9.77 -1.47 22.57
C SER A 359 -8.40 -1.41 23.22
N PHE A 360 -7.36 -1.49 22.39
CA PHE A 360 -5.99 -1.24 22.83
C PHE A 360 -5.73 0.25 23.15
N PHE A 361 -6.60 1.14 22.66
CA PHE A 361 -6.53 2.59 22.85
C PHE A 361 -7.65 3.06 23.78
N LYS A 362 -7.32 3.99 24.67
CA LYS A 362 -8.33 4.74 25.43
C LYS A 362 -8.63 6.04 24.70
N ASN A 363 -9.65 6.03 23.85
CA ASN A 363 -10.03 7.20 23.08
C ASN A 363 -10.64 8.29 23.98
N GLU A 364 -10.08 9.50 23.91
CA GLU A 364 -10.63 10.69 24.60
C GLU A 364 -11.81 11.32 23.83
N GLY A 365 -11.97 10.99 22.54
CA GLY A 365 -13.02 11.47 21.67
C GLY A 365 -13.94 10.36 21.15
N PRO A 366 -15.15 10.72 20.65
CA PRO A 366 -16.07 9.74 20.08
C PRO A 366 -15.60 9.16 18.74
N TYR A 367 -14.69 9.84 18.03
CA TYR A 367 -14.23 9.48 16.69
C TYR A 367 -12.70 9.51 16.65
N PHE A 368 -12.10 8.62 15.87
CA PHE A 368 -10.66 8.52 15.70
C PHE A 368 -10.29 8.05 14.29
N HIS A 369 -9.10 8.46 13.84
CA HIS A 369 -8.48 7.95 12.62
C HIS A 369 -7.78 6.60 12.88
N LEU A 370 -7.40 5.91 11.80
CA LEU A 370 -6.87 4.55 11.87
C LEU A 370 -5.48 4.41 12.53
N HIS A 371 -4.73 5.50 12.72
CA HIS A 371 -3.46 5.47 13.48
C HIS A 371 -3.61 5.50 15.00
N GLY A 372 -4.82 5.73 15.54
CA GLY A 372 -5.06 5.75 16.98
C GLY A 372 -4.64 7.05 17.68
N GLY A 373 -5.62 7.74 18.28
CA GLY A 373 -5.38 8.92 19.12
C GLY A 373 -4.92 10.17 18.36
N LYS A 374 -5.25 11.36 18.88
CA LYS A 374 -5.09 12.67 18.22
C LYS A 374 -3.65 13.15 18.06
#